data_AF-A0A4R4F2J0-F1
#
_entry.id   AF-A0A4R4F2J0-F1
#
_cell.length_a   1.000
_cell.length_b   1.000
_cell.length_c   1.000
_cell.angle_alpha   90.00
_cell.angle_beta   90.00
_cell.angle_gamma   90.00
#
_symmetry.space_group_name_H-M   'P 1'
#
loop_
_entity.id
_entity.type
_entity.pdbx_description
1 polymer ?
#
loop_
_entity_poly.entity_id
_entity_poly.type
_entity_poly.pdbx_seq_one_letter_code
_entity_poly.pdbx_strand_id
1 'polypeptide(L)'
;MITLNTDKGLVRIDQWDDIESRPGFAPVVDPKAIKLREIIGRYSFPFDIPCGLSNCRTPHKHGFLVVAIDGRETNLGRVCGKREFGTDFQALSKVFVAAERAQRNREFLTELKSRLPSIATEVSALRTAPDGAGWIYPRISQLTGMSSSLPTPIVNAVRKAMRRGDGVLLTERAATEAERATASPDVKGLEHMRRNVSFIEERVGQLDGFAALAPGNGLRDALGAIEPFLSTLADADIDSLSDKQLRELSKVAGELEPNLERLRTVIAAGRRLLVRQNIAQLLRFATNRAEEKQFDLFLRDLPEQEA
;
A
#
# COMPACT_ATOMS: atom_id res chain seq x y z
N MET A 1 -22.96 16.86 3.38
CA MET A 1 -21.80 17.66 2.93
C MET A 1 -22.01 18.09 1.49
N ILE A 2 -21.78 19.37 1.24
CA ILE A 2 -21.80 20.02 -0.08
C ILE A 2 -20.37 20.48 -0.37
N THR A 3 -19.90 20.23 -1.57
CA THR A 3 -18.72 20.90 -2.12
C THR A 3 -19.20 21.98 -3.08
N LEU A 4 -18.97 23.25 -2.75
CA LEU A 4 -19.22 24.38 -3.65
C LEU A 4 -17.92 24.78 -4.34
N ASN A 5 -17.96 25.01 -5.64
CA ASN A 5 -16.90 25.70 -6.36
C ASN A 5 -17.18 27.21 -6.32
N THR A 6 -16.30 27.97 -5.68
CA THR A 6 -16.38 29.42 -5.58
C THR A 6 -15.15 30.03 -6.26
N ASP A 7 -15.17 31.35 -6.50
CA ASP A 7 -14.00 32.07 -7.04
C ASP A 7 -12.74 31.93 -6.18
N LYS A 8 -12.89 31.51 -4.91
CA LYS A 8 -11.79 31.28 -3.95
C LYS A 8 -11.42 29.79 -3.79
N GLY A 9 -11.96 28.90 -4.61
CA GLY A 9 -11.76 27.45 -4.53
C GLY A 9 -12.96 26.69 -3.97
N LEU A 10 -12.73 25.43 -3.57
CA LEU A 10 -13.78 24.55 -3.06
C LEU A 10 -14.12 24.89 -1.60
N VAL A 11 -15.38 25.22 -1.32
CA VAL A 11 -15.91 25.44 0.03
C VAL A 11 -16.76 24.24 0.43
N ARG A 12 -16.53 23.69 1.62
CA ARG A 12 -17.33 22.60 2.18
C ARG A 12 -18.40 23.18 3.11
N ILE A 13 -19.66 22.83 2.85
CA ILE A 13 -20.81 23.22 3.65
C ILE A 13 -21.50 21.95 4.18
N ASP A 14 -21.80 21.93 5.47
CA ASP A 14 -22.34 20.74 6.13
C ASP A 14 -23.84 20.78 6.38
N GLN A 15 -24.48 21.95 6.32
CA GLN A 15 -25.92 22.11 6.51
C GLN A 15 -26.63 22.43 5.18
N TRP A 16 -27.83 21.87 5.00
CA TRP A 16 -28.64 22.17 3.81
C TRP A 16 -29.28 23.56 3.89
N ASP A 17 -29.63 24.01 5.10
CA ASP A 17 -30.21 25.33 5.36
C ASP A 17 -29.30 26.48 4.89
N ASP A 18 -27.98 26.25 4.88
CA ASP A 18 -26.99 27.18 4.33
C ASP A 18 -27.12 27.37 2.81
N ILE A 19 -27.72 26.40 2.11
CA ILE A 19 -28.05 26.50 0.68
C ILE A 19 -29.39 27.19 0.49
N GLU A 20 -30.40 26.84 1.30
CA GLU A 20 -31.73 27.44 1.19
C GLU A 20 -31.75 28.93 1.51
N SER A 21 -30.84 29.38 2.38
CA SER A 21 -30.65 30.79 2.73
C SER A 21 -29.84 31.58 1.70
N ARG A 22 -29.30 30.95 0.65
CA ARG A 22 -28.50 31.65 -0.36
C ARG A 22 -29.36 32.60 -1.19
N PRO A 23 -28.89 33.85 -1.40
CA PRO A 23 -29.53 34.74 -2.36
C PRO A 23 -29.60 34.09 -3.74
N GLY A 24 -30.81 33.95 -4.28
CA GLY A 24 -31.05 33.34 -5.59
C GLY A 24 -31.44 31.86 -5.56
N PHE A 25 -31.39 31.19 -4.41
CA PHE A 25 -31.88 29.81 -4.31
C PHE A 25 -33.40 29.75 -4.49
N ALA A 26 -33.83 28.97 -5.49
CA ALA A 26 -35.21 28.68 -5.81
C ALA A 26 -35.48 27.19 -5.55
N PRO A 27 -36.26 26.85 -4.50
CA PRO A 27 -36.53 25.45 -4.13
C PRO A 27 -37.40 24.72 -5.14
N VAL A 28 -38.08 25.46 -6.03
CA VAL A 28 -38.88 24.93 -7.13
C VAL A 28 -38.67 25.78 -8.37
N VAL A 29 -38.28 25.15 -9.47
CA VAL A 29 -38.13 25.77 -10.80
C VAL A 29 -38.83 24.93 -11.86
N ASP A 30 -39.39 25.60 -12.88
CA ASP A 30 -39.89 24.94 -14.07
C ASP A 30 -38.72 24.67 -15.04
N PRO A 31 -38.40 23.40 -15.36
CA PRO A 31 -37.30 23.08 -16.27
C PRO A 31 -37.47 23.67 -17.67
N LYS A 32 -38.70 23.98 -18.10
CA LYS A 32 -38.97 24.62 -19.40
C LYS A 32 -38.68 26.12 -19.39
N ALA A 33 -38.67 26.73 -18.20
CA ALA A 33 -38.49 28.17 -18.02
C ALA A 33 -37.04 28.56 -17.71
N ILE A 34 -36.11 27.60 -17.60
CA ILE A 34 -34.70 27.86 -17.30
C ILE A 34 -33.78 27.20 -18.31
N LYS A 35 -32.60 27.79 -18.47
CA LYS A 35 -31.43 27.16 -19.11
C LYS A 35 -30.29 27.14 -18.12
N LEU A 36 -29.57 26.03 -18.06
CA LEU A 36 -28.43 25.88 -17.15
C LEU A 36 -27.26 26.74 -17.64
N ARG A 37 -26.68 27.52 -16.73
CA ARG A 37 -25.42 28.25 -16.96
C ARG A 37 -24.24 27.39 -16.53
N GLU A 38 -24.29 26.89 -15.31
CA GLU A 38 -23.18 26.17 -14.68
C GLU A 38 -23.64 25.27 -13.52
N ILE A 39 -22.75 24.38 -13.11
CA ILE A 39 -22.88 23.63 -11.86
C ILE A 39 -21.89 24.23 -10.89
N ILE A 40 -22.40 24.78 -9.78
CA ILE A 40 -21.59 25.44 -8.74
C ILE A 40 -21.31 24.52 -7.57
N GLY A 41 -21.97 23.36 -7.48
CA GLY A 41 -21.77 22.48 -6.35
C GLY A 41 -22.22 21.06 -6.57
N ARG A 42 -21.72 20.17 -5.71
CA ARG A 42 -22.20 18.80 -5.56
C ARG A 42 -22.50 18.54 -4.10
N TYR A 43 -23.58 17.83 -3.83
CA TYR A 43 -23.93 17.46 -2.46
C TYR A 43 -24.12 15.96 -2.29
N SER A 44 -23.91 15.53 -1.05
CA SER A 44 -24.11 14.18 -0.58
C SER A 44 -24.52 14.23 0.89
N PHE A 45 -25.76 13.83 1.17
CA PHE A 45 -26.34 13.81 2.51
C PHE A 45 -26.89 12.43 2.87
N PRO A 46 -26.98 12.09 4.16
CA PRO A 46 -27.62 10.84 4.60
C PRO A 46 -29.16 10.92 4.52
N PHE A 47 -29.72 12.13 4.45
CA PHE A 47 -31.15 12.42 4.35
C PHE A 47 -31.55 12.87 2.94
N ASP A 48 -32.85 12.82 2.67
CA ASP A 48 -33.42 13.10 1.36
C ASP A 48 -33.76 14.58 1.19
N ILE A 49 -33.34 15.14 0.05
CA ILE A 49 -33.64 16.52 -0.34
C ILE A 49 -34.57 16.47 -1.56
N PRO A 50 -35.75 17.14 -1.54
CA PRO A 50 -36.63 17.21 -2.70
C PRO A 50 -35.92 17.81 -3.92
N CYS A 51 -36.08 17.21 -5.10
CA CYS A 51 -35.54 17.78 -6.33
C CYS A 51 -36.14 19.17 -6.62
N GLY A 52 -35.30 20.11 -7.04
CA GLY A 52 -35.69 21.49 -7.36
C GLY A 52 -36.61 21.64 -8.56
N LEU A 53 -36.83 20.59 -9.36
CA LEU A 53 -37.73 20.66 -10.52
C LEU A 53 -39.19 20.48 -10.13
N SER A 54 -40.04 21.38 -10.63
CA SER A 54 -41.49 21.36 -10.43
C SER A 54 -42.16 20.06 -10.91
N ASN A 55 -41.62 19.45 -11.98
CA ASN A 55 -42.15 18.21 -12.58
C ASN A 55 -41.52 16.92 -12.03
N CYS A 56 -40.55 17.01 -11.10
CA CYS A 56 -39.89 15.84 -10.54
C CYS A 56 -40.19 15.70 -9.05
N ARG A 57 -39.75 16.67 -8.23
CA ARG A 57 -39.83 16.69 -6.74
C ARG A 57 -39.37 15.42 -6.00
N THR A 58 -38.98 14.36 -6.71
CA THR A 58 -38.52 13.09 -6.15
C THR A 58 -37.32 13.36 -5.23
N PRO A 59 -37.39 12.95 -3.97
CA PRO A 59 -36.29 13.18 -3.04
C PRO A 59 -35.03 12.40 -3.43
N HIS A 60 -33.86 12.99 -3.20
CA HIS A 60 -32.57 12.32 -3.39
C HIS A 60 -31.49 12.82 -2.44
N LYS A 61 -30.61 11.91 -2.07
CA LYS A 61 -29.47 12.11 -1.16
C LYS A 61 -28.26 12.77 -1.80
N HIS A 62 -28.15 12.67 -3.12
CA HIS A 62 -27.00 13.15 -3.89
C HIS A 62 -27.47 13.94 -5.10
N GLY A 63 -26.78 15.04 -5.41
CA GLY A 63 -27.13 15.88 -6.53
C GLY A 63 -26.12 16.98 -6.77
N PHE A 64 -26.50 17.89 -7.64
CA PHE A 64 -25.74 19.08 -8.00
C PHE A 64 -26.52 20.33 -7.64
N LEU A 65 -25.80 21.37 -7.25
CA LEU A 65 -26.30 22.72 -7.21
C LEU A 65 -25.96 23.39 -8.53
N VAL A 66 -26.99 23.90 -9.19
CA VAL A 66 -26.90 24.47 -10.53
C VAL A 66 -27.36 25.91 -10.49
N VAL A 67 -26.78 26.72 -11.37
CA VAL A 67 -27.23 28.10 -11.59
C VAL A 67 -27.77 28.21 -13.00
N ALA A 68 -28.96 28.79 -13.13
CA ALA A 68 -29.55 29.10 -14.41
C ALA A 68 -29.02 30.44 -14.94
N ILE A 69 -29.16 30.67 -16.25
CA ILE A 69 -28.71 31.92 -16.91
C ILE A 69 -29.38 33.15 -16.28
N ASP A 70 -30.61 33.03 -15.82
CA ASP A 70 -31.37 34.09 -15.14
C ASP A 70 -30.97 34.31 -13.67
N GLY A 71 -29.93 33.61 -13.18
CA GLY A 71 -29.38 33.77 -11.84
C GLY A 71 -30.06 32.92 -10.77
N ARG A 72 -31.12 32.15 -11.09
CA ARG A 72 -31.73 31.24 -10.11
C ARG A 72 -30.82 30.05 -9.83
N GLU A 73 -30.60 29.76 -8.55
CA GLU A 73 -29.90 28.56 -8.09
C GLU A 73 -30.93 27.48 -7.72
N THR A 74 -30.66 26.21 -8.02
CA THR A 74 -31.52 25.11 -7.56
C THR A 74 -30.75 23.80 -7.45
N ASN A 75 -31.37 22.77 -6.89
CA ASN A 75 -30.78 21.46 -6.70
C ASN A 75 -31.34 20.42 -7.69
N LEU A 76 -30.47 19.69 -8.37
CA LEU A 76 -30.85 18.69 -9.36
C LEU A 76 -30.20 17.35 -9.06
N GLY A 77 -30.99 16.28 -9.13
CA GLY A 77 -30.50 14.91 -9.15
C GLY A 77 -29.88 14.55 -10.49
N ARG A 78 -28.97 13.58 -10.50
CA ARG A 78 -28.29 13.12 -11.74
C ARG A 78 -29.27 12.64 -12.81
N VAL A 79 -30.32 11.92 -12.41
CA VAL A 79 -31.29 11.32 -13.32
C VAL A 79 -32.20 12.38 -13.93
N CYS A 80 -32.80 13.23 -13.09
CA CYS A 80 -33.70 14.29 -13.56
C CYS A 80 -32.95 15.38 -14.33
N GLY A 81 -31.76 15.80 -13.89
CA GLY A 81 -30.95 16.77 -14.62
C GLY A 81 -30.61 16.29 -16.05
N LYS A 82 -30.22 15.01 -16.21
CA LYS A 82 -29.99 14.43 -17.54
C LYS A 82 -31.27 14.34 -18.37
N ARG A 83 -32.41 13.97 -17.75
CA ARG A 83 -33.68 13.81 -18.46
C ARG A 83 -34.18 15.14 -19.04
N GLU A 84 -34.09 16.21 -18.26
CA GLU A 84 -34.69 17.51 -18.60
C GLU A 84 -33.75 18.41 -19.39
N PHE A 85 -32.43 18.34 -19.14
CA PHE A 85 -31.43 19.22 -19.77
C PHE A 85 -30.43 18.48 -20.66
N GLY A 86 -30.60 17.16 -20.83
CA GLY A 86 -29.86 16.37 -21.82
C GLY A 86 -28.34 16.47 -21.72
N THR A 87 -27.71 16.76 -22.86
CA THR A 87 -26.26 16.82 -23.03
C THR A 87 -25.61 17.97 -22.26
N ASP A 88 -26.30 19.09 -22.08
CA ASP A 88 -25.75 20.28 -21.42
C ASP A 88 -25.46 19.98 -19.95
N PHE A 89 -26.41 19.38 -19.24
CA PHE A 89 -26.20 18.94 -17.86
C PHE A 89 -25.08 17.89 -17.75
N GLN A 90 -24.97 16.98 -18.72
CA GLN A 90 -23.88 16.01 -18.73
C GLN A 90 -22.52 16.64 -18.96
N ALA A 91 -22.41 17.66 -19.82
CA ALA A 91 -21.17 18.39 -20.05
C ALA A 91 -20.77 19.18 -18.80
N LEU A 92 -21.70 19.97 -18.24
CA LEU A 92 -21.46 20.77 -17.04
C LEU A 92 -21.07 19.90 -15.83
N SER A 93 -21.75 18.77 -15.63
CA SER A 93 -21.40 17.85 -14.52
C SER A 93 -20.05 17.19 -14.69
N LYS A 94 -19.64 16.86 -15.92
CA LYS A 94 -18.29 16.35 -16.18
C LYS A 94 -17.22 17.40 -15.89
N VAL A 95 -17.42 18.64 -16.35
CA VAL A 95 -16.49 19.76 -16.10
C VAL A 95 -16.35 20.01 -14.61
N PHE A 96 -17.47 20.13 -13.89
CA PHE A 96 -17.46 20.35 -12.44
C PHE A 96 -16.76 19.22 -11.69
N VAL A 97 -17.10 17.96 -11.96
CA VAL A 97 -16.50 16.81 -11.26
C VAL A 97 -15.00 16.68 -11.55
N ALA A 98 -14.57 17.04 -12.77
CA ALA A 98 -13.14 17.09 -13.11
C ALA A 98 -12.42 18.18 -12.31
N ALA A 99 -12.96 19.40 -12.28
CA ALA A 99 -12.40 20.51 -11.51
C ALA A 99 -12.36 20.21 -10.00
N GLU A 100 -13.46 19.66 -9.44
CA GLU A 100 -13.52 19.26 -8.03
C GLU A 100 -12.44 18.20 -7.70
N ARG A 101 -12.23 17.24 -8.59
CA ARG A 101 -11.18 16.22 -8.42
C ARG A 101 -9.78 16.83 -8.52
N ALA A 102 -9.54 17.70 -9.50
CA ALA A 102 -8.26 18.37 -9.68
C ALA A 102 -7.88 19.18 -8.44
N GLN A 103 -8.83 19.96 -7.91
CA GLN A 103 -8.62 20.74 -6.70
C GLN A 103 -8.34 19.86 -5.48
N ARG A 104 -9.12 18.79 -5.25
CA ARG A 104 -8.83 17.84 -4.17
C ARG A 104 -7.46 17.19 -4.27
N ASN A 105 -7.03 16.85 -5.48
CA ASN A 105 -5.69 16.32 -5.72
C ASN A 105 -4.61 17.36 -5.39
N ARG A 106 -4.81 18.64 -5.76
CA ARG A 106 -3.90 19.73 -5.38
C ARG A 106 -3.81 19.88 -3.87
N GLU A 107 -4.94 19.93 -3.18
CA GLU A 107 -5.00 20.03 -1.72
C GLU A 107 -4.24 18.87 -1.06
N PHE A 108 -4.54 17.63 -1.44
CA PHE A 108 -3.88 16.44 -0.93
C PHE A 108 -2.36 16.47 -1.16
N LEU A 109 -1.92 16.77 -2.39
CA LEU A 109 -0.50 16.83 -2.71
C LEU A 109 0.21 17.98 -1.97
N THR A 110 -0.47 19.11 -1.77
CA THR A 110 0.08 20.26 -1.05
C THR A 110 0.27 19.95 0.42
N GLU A 111 -0.74 19.34 1.04
CA GLU A 111 -0.66 18.85 2.41
C GLU A 111 0.47 17.82 2.55
N LEU A 112 0.55 16.85 1.64
CA LEU A 112 1.61 15.84 1.66
C LEU A 112 2.99 16.47 1.48
N LYS A 113 3.14 17.43 0.55
CA LYS A 113 4.39 18.16 0.31
C LYS A 113 4.84 18.94 1.55
N SER A 114 3.90 19.50 2.32
CA SER A 114 4.22 20.17 3.59
C SER A 114 4.82 19.23 4.64
N ARG A 115 4.44 17.94 4.60
CA ARG A 115 4.95 16.88 5.50
C ARG A 115 6.21 16.20 4.97
N LEU A 116 6.62 16.49 3.75
CA LEU A 116 7.74 15.83 3.06
C LEU A 116 9.06 15.88 3.84
N PRO A 117 9.46 16.98 4.52
CA PRO A 117 10.69 17.00 5.32
C PRO A 117 10.69 15.96 6.44
N SER A 118 9.57 15.77 7.13
CA SER A 118 9.43 14.77 8.20
C SER A 118 9.51 13.36 7.62
N ILE A 119 8.83 13.10 6.50
CA ILE A 119 8.82 11.79 5.85
C ILE A 119 10.23 11.44 5.33
N ALA A 120 10.91 12.40 4.69
CA ALA A 120 12.28 12.21 4.21
C ALA A 120 13.25 11.92 5.37
N THR A 121 13.08 12.60 6.51
CA THR A 121 13.86 12.33 7.73
C THR A 121 13.63 10.92 8.25
N GLU A 122 12.37 10.47 8.29
CA GLU A 122 12.02 9.10 8.70
C GLU A 122 12.65 8.06 7.76
N VAL A 123 12.50 8.21 6.44
CA VAL A 123 13.07 7.29 5.45
C VAL A 123 14.58 7.23 5.56
N SER A 124 15.23 8.39 5.73
CA SER A 124 16.68 8.47 5.97
C SER A 124 17.07 7.69 7.23
N ALA A 125 16.37 7.91 8.35
CA ALA A 125 16.64 7.20 9.60
C ALA A 125 16.44 5.68 9.47
N LEU A 126 15.37 5.23 8.80
CA LEU A 126 15.13 3.81 8.51
C LEU A 126 16.24 3.20 7.64
N ARG A 127 16.86 3.99 6.76
CA ARG A 127 17.94 3.55 5.88
C ARG A 127 19.29 3.49 6.58
N THR A 128 19.64 4.53 7.33
CA THR A 128 21.01 4.78 7.83
C THR A 128 21.23 4.48 9.30
N ALA A 129 20.19 4.14 10.06
CA ALA A 129 20.36 3.62 11.42
C ALA A 129 21.35 2.43 11.44
N PRO A 130 22.04 2.17 12.57
CA PRO A 130 23.02 1.08 12.67
C PRO A 130 22.50 -0.26 12.14
N ASP A 131 21.26 -0.61 12.51
CA ASP A 131 20.55 -1.81 12.01
C ASP A 131 19.40 -1.40 11.07
N GLY A 132 19.67 -0.43 10.20
CA GLY A 132 18.75 0.07 9.18
C GLY A 132 18.80 -0.73 7.88
N ALA A 133 18.01 -0.31 6.88
CA ALA A 133 17.92 -1.00 5.60
C ALA A 133 19.27 -1.15 4.88
N GLY A 134 20.15 -0.14 4.98
CA GLY A 134 21.49 -0.18 4.38
C GLY A 134 22.41 -1.25 4.98
N TRP A 135 22.21 -1.58 6.27
CA TRP A 135 22.94 -2.64 6.97
C TRP A 135 22.30 -4.01 6.76
N ILE A 136 20.96 -4.08 6.79
CA ILE A 136 20.20 -5.34 6.67
C ILE A 136 20.32 -5.92 5.25
N TYR A 137 20.15 -5.10 4.21
CA TYR A 137 20.12 -5.55 2.81
C TYR A 137 21.33 -6.40 2.39
N PRO A 138 22.59 -5.95 2.57
CA PRO A 138 23.74 -6.75 2.16
C PRO A 138 23.80 -8.09 2.91
N ARG A 139 23.43 -8.14 4.20
CA ARG A 139 23.48 -9.38 5.01
C ARG A 139 22.40 -10.37 4.58
N ILE A 140 21.20 -9.89 4.27
CA ILE A 140 20.17 -10.73 3.64
C ILE A 140 20.64 -11.25 2.28
N SER A 141 21.25 -10.41 1.44
CA SER A 141 21.81 -10.82 0.14
C SER A 141 22.86 -11.93 0.28
N GLN A 142 23.66 -11.91 1.35
CA GLN A 142 24.63 -12.97 1.65
C GLN A 142 23.92 -14.27 2.03
N LEU A 143 22.92 -14.21 2.94
CA LEU A 143 22.15 -15.38 3.37
C LEU A 143 21.35 -16.04 2.24
N THR A 144 20.86 -15.26 1.28
CA THR A 144 20.13 -15.78 0.12
C THR A 144 21.04 -16.20 -1.03
N GLY A 145 22.36 -15.99 -0.90
CA GLY A 145 23.37 -16.31 -1.91
C GLY A 145 23.30 -15.44 -3.17
N MET A 146 22.78 -14.22 -3.05
CA MET A 146 22.84 -13.19 -4.09
C MET A 146 24.22 -12.51 -4.11
N SER A 147 24.99 -12.63 -3.03
CA SER A 147 26.40 -12.25 -2.94
C SER A 147 27.24 -13.44 -2.43
N SER A 148 28.39 -13.68 -3.05
CA SER A 148 29.19 -14.91 -2.92
C SER A 148 30.10 -14.96 -1.68
N SER A 149 29.59 -14.68 -0.48
CA SER A 149 30.42 -14.63 0.75
C SER A 149 30.19 -15.76 1.75
N LEU A 150 29.11 -16.54 1.64
CA LEU A 150 28.77 -17.58 2.61
C LEU A 150 28.87 -19.00 2.02
N PRO A 151 29.16 -20.02 2.85
CA PRO A 151 29.16 -21.41 2.43
C PRO A 151 27.84 -21.86 1.77
N THR A 152 27.96 -22.59 0.66
CA THR A 152 26.81 -23.09 -0.11
C THR A 152 25.82 -23.93 0.72
N PRO A 153 26.25 -24.84 1.62
CA PRO A 153 25.32 -25.61 2.45
C PRO A 153 24.40 -24.74 3.32
N ILE A 154 24.95 -23.66 3.88
CA ILE A 154 24.21 -22.70 4.72
C ILE A 154 23.21 -21.91 3.88
N VAL A 155 23.64 -21.36 2.75
CA VAL A 155 22.77 -20.65 1.81
C VAL A 155 21.62 -21.56 1.33
N ASN A 156 21.91 -22.83 1.06
CA ASN A 156 20.91 -23.80 0.64
C ASN A 156 19.87 -24.09 1.73
N ALA A 157 20.28 -24.14 3.00
CA ALA A 157 19.36 -24.28 4.13
C ALA A 157 18.39 -23.10 4.21
N VAL A 158 18.90 -21.87 4.08
CA VAL A 158 18.07 -20.65 4.03
C VAL A 158 17.11 -20.68 2.84
N ARG A 159 17.59 -21.04 1.64
CA ARG A 159 16.75 -21.16 0.43
C ARG A 159 15.68 -22.26 0.56
N LYS A 160 15.98 -23.37 1.25
CA LYS A 160 14.97 -24.40 1.56
C LYS A 160 13.89 -23.83 2.47
N ALA A 161 14.26 -23.11 3.54
CA ALA A 161 13.29 -22.44 4.41
C ALA A 161 12.45 -21.39 3.67
N MET A 162 13.06 -20.61 2.77
CA MET A 162 12.37 -19.66 1.91
C MET A 162 11.32 -20.30 1.00
N ARG A 163 11.66 -21.44 0.37
CA ARG A 163 10.74 -22.18 -0.49
C ARG A 163 9.54 -22.75 0.27
N ARG A 164 9.71 -23.12 1.54
CA ARG A 164 8.62 -23.61 2.40
C ARG A 164 7.77 -22.48 2.99
N GLY A 165 8.38 -21.32 3.25
CA GLY A 165 7.67 -20.11 3.67
C GLY A 165 7.48 -19.93 5.18
N ASP A 166 8.17 -20.70 6.03
CA ASP A 166 7.91 -20.73 7.48
C ASP A 166 9.16 -20.57 8.36
N GLY A 167 10.35 -20.31 7.79
CA GLY A 167 11.59 -20.11 8.55
C GLY A 167 12.12 -21.34 9.31
N VAL A 168 11.47 -22.49 9.22
CA VAL A 168 11.89 -23.70 9.94
C VAL A 168 13.22 -24.23 9.36
N LEU A 169 14.13 -24.71 10.21
CA LEU A 169 15.36 -25.36 9.76
C LEU A 169 15.23 -26.87 9.95
N LEU A 170 15.48 -27.62 8.88
CA LEU A 170 15.34 -29.08 8.85
C LEU A 170 16.67 -29.73 8.42
N THR A 171 17.04 -30.84 9.05
CA THR A 171 18.14 -31.71 8.62
C THR A 171 17.64 -33.10 8.29
N GLU A 172 18.30 -33.80 7.38
CA GLU A 172 17.99 -35.20 7.07
C GLU A 172 18.88 -36.11 7.95
N ARG A 173 18.26 -37.00 8.73
CA ARG A 173 18.96 -38.08 9.44
C ARG A 173 18.48 -39.44 8.96
N ALA A 174 19.33 -40.46 9.09
CA ALA A 174 18.91 -41.82 8.79
C ALA A 174 17.74 -42.22 9.70
N ALA A 175 16.71 -42.84 9.09
CA ALA A 175 15.58 -43.34 9.83
C ALA A 175 16.01 -44.47 10.77
N THR A 176 15.54 -44.44 12.02
CA THR A 176 15.74 -45.55 12.95
C THR A 176 15.01 -46.80 12.46
N GLU A 177 15.41 -47.96 12.96
CA GLU A 177 14.78 -49.24 12.58
C GLU A 177 13.29 -49.27 12.96
N ALA A 178 12.92 -48.66 14.09
CA ALA A 178 11.53 -48.50 14.50
C ALA A 178 10.73 -47.62 13.53
N GLU A 179 11.25 -46.46 13.12
CA GLU A 179 10.57 -45.55 12.19
C GLU A 179 10.42 -46.16 10.79
N ARG A 180 11.41 -46.96 10.33
CA ARG A 180 11.32 -47.74 9.09
C ARG A 180 10.24 -48.83 9.15
N ALA A 181 10.08 -49.47 10.30
CA ALA A 181 9.06 -50.49 10.51
C ALA A 181 7.64 -49.87 10.50
N THR A 182 7.45 -48.69 11.09
CA THR A 182 6.12 -48.03 11.18
C THR A 182 5.68 -47.38 9.87
N ALA A 183 6.60 -46.92 9.02
CA ALA A 183 6.27 -46.28 7.75
C ALA A 183 5.94 -47.26 6.61
N SER A 184 5.88 -48.57 6.89
CA SER A 184 5.52 -49.59 5.91
C SER A 184 4.01 -49.80 5.87
N PRO A 185 3.27 -49.37 4.82
CA PRO A 185 1.93 -49.87 4.60
C PRO A 185 2.01 -51.33 4.15
N ASP A 186 1.22 -52.22 4.76
CA ASP A 186 0.99 -53.62 4.33
C ASP A 186 0.14 -53.69 3.03
N VAL A 187 0.44 -52.82 2.06
CA VAL A 187 -0.29 -52.68 0.81
C VAL A 187 0.59 -53.20 -0.33
N LYS A 188 0.21 -54.35 -0.90
CA LYS A 188 0.84 -54.92 -2.10
C LYS A 188 0.86 -53.87 -3.23
N GLY A 189 2.05 -53.57 -3.76
CA GLY A 189 2.26 -52.64 -4.89
C GLY A 189 2.99 -51.33 -4.54
N LEU A 190 3.19 -51.00 -3.26
CA LEU A 190 3.91 -49.81 -2.79
C LEU A 190 5.35 -50.09 -2.31
N GLU A 191 5.96 -51.18 -2.78
CA GLU A 191 7.32 -51.60 -2.37
C GLU A 191 8.40 -50.54 -2.65
N HIS A 192 8.17 -49.68 -3.65
CA HIS A 192 9.06 -48.56 -3.96
C HIS A 192 9.07 -47.48 -2.86
N MET A 193 8.01 -47.35 -2.06
CA MET A 193 8.00 -46.44 -0.90
C MET A 193 8.92 -46.92 0.23
N ARG A 194 9.22 -48.22 0.35
CA ARG A 194 10.16 -48.76 1.35
C ARG A 194 11.58 -48.22 1.19
N ARG A 195 12.00 -47.88 -0.05
CA ARG A 195 13.32 -47.29 -0.32
C ARG A 195 13.41 -45.81 0.08
N ASN A 196 12.27 -45.11 0.12
CA ASN A 196 12.22 -43.67 0.36
C ASN A 196 12.23 -43.27 1.85
N VAL A 197 11.99 -44.19 2.79
CA VAL A 197 12.07 -43.90 4.24
C VAL A 197 13.49 -44.02 4.79
N SER A 198 14.51 -43.89 3.94
CA SER A 198 15.90 -43.99 4.39
C SER A 198 16.32 -42.76 5.22
N PHE A 199 15.65 -41.63 5.02
CA PHE A 199 15.94 -40.36 5.68
C PHE A 199 14.66 -39.73 6.25
N ILE A 200 14.76 -39.18 7.46
CA ILE A 200 13.70 -38.44 8.14
C ILE A 200 14.17 -37.00 8.30
N GLU A 201 13.29 -36.06 7.96
CA GLU A 201 13.50 -34.64 8.22
C GLU A 201 13.26 -34.35 9.70
N GLU A 202 14.27 -33.80 10.37
CA GLU A 202 14.21 -33.41 11.77
C GLU A 202 14.31 -31.88 11.89
N ARG A 203 13.44 -31.28 12.70
CA ARG A 203 13.49 -29.85 13.00
C ARG A 203 14.66 -29.55 13.92
N VAL A 204 15.60 -28.74 13.43
CA VAL A 204 16.81 -28.35 14.15
C VAL A 204 16.82 -26.89 14.61
N GLY A 205 15.86 -26.08 14.14
CA GLY A 205 15.80 -24.67 14.49
C GLY A 205 14.63 -23.92 13.86
N GLN A 206 14.58 -22.63 14.15
CA GLN A 206 13.61 -21.66 13.64
C GLN A 206 14.30 -20.33 13.41
N LEU A 207 14.23 -19.80 12.20
CA LEU A 207 14.68 -18.45 11.90
C LEU A 207 13.59 -17.45 12.30
N ASP A 208 13.84 -16.70 13.37
CA ASP A 208 13.00 -15.55 13.71
C ASP A 208 13.17 -14.46 12.65
N GLY A 209 12.15 -13.61 12.47
CA GLY A 209 12.23 -12.55 11.46
C GLY A 209 12.26 -13.03 10.00
N PHE A 210 11.93 -14.30 9.74
CA PHE A 210 11.90 -14.91 8.40
C PHE A 210 11.13 -14.09 7.36
N ALA A 211 10.13 -13.30 7.76
CA ALA A 211 9.41 -12.39 6.87
C ALA A 211 10.34 -11.46 6.06
N ALA A 212 11.53 -11.11 6.56
CA ALA A 212 12.51 -10.33 5.82
C ALA A 212 13.12 -11.06 4.60
N LEU A 213 13.05 -12.40 4.57
CA LEU A 213 13.47 -13.26 3.47
C LEU A 213 12.32 -13.59 2.51
N ALA A 214 11.08 -13.24 2.85
CA ALA A 214 9.92 -13.59 2.04
C ALA A 214 9.96 -12.87 0.67
N PRO A 215 9.49 -13.54 -0.41
CA PRO A 215 9.29 -12.87 -1.71
C PRO A 215 8.40 -11.62 -1.55
N GLY A 216 8.77 -10.51 -2.18
CA GLY A 216 8.03 -9.23 -2.09
C GLY A 216 8.44 -8.33 -0.91
N ASN A 217 9.25 -8.82 0.02
CA ASN A 217 9.78 -8.04 1.15
C ASN A 217 11.19 -7.49 0.88
N GLY A 218 11.51 -7.20 -0.39
CA GLY A 218 12.77 -6.60 -0.77
C GLY A 218 12.88 -5.15 -0.27
N LEU A 219 13.86 -4.89 0.60
CA LEU A 219 14.18 -3.52 1.08
C LEU A 219 14.50 -2.56 -0.07
N ARG A 220 15.21 -3.04 -1.10
CA ARG A 220 15.54 -2.27 -2.30
C ARG A 220 14.28 -1.86 -3.06
N ASP A 221 13.28 -2.74 -3.16
CA ASP A 221 12.03 -2.46 -3.86
C ASP A 221 11.17 -1.47 -3.07
N ALA A 222 11.18 -1.56 -1.73
CA ALA A 222 10.50 -0.59 -0.86
C ALA A 222 11.10 0.80 -0.99
N LEU A 223 12.43 0.93 -0.84
CA LEU A 223 13.11 2.20 -1.01
C LEU A 223 12.98 2.74 -2.43
N GLY A 224 13.08 1.86 -3.44
CA GLY A 224 12.92 2.22 -4.85
C GLY A 224 11.52 2.71 -5.23
N ALA A 225 10.48 2.39 -4.46
CA ALA A 225 9.15 2.95 -4.61
C ALA A 225 8.99 4.32 -3.91
N ILE A 226 9.69 4.52 -2.79
CA ILE A 226 9.54 5.70 -1.93
C ILE A 226 10.45 6.85 -2.37
N GLU A 227 11.77 6.61 -2.46
CA GLU A 227 12.77 7.66 -2.67
C GLU A 227 12.53 8.46 -3.98
N PRO A 228 12.24 7.83 -5.15
CA PRO A 228 11.98 8.58 -6.38
C PRO A 228 10.70 9.42 -6.29
N PHE A 229 9.68 8.91 -5.59
CA PHE A 229 8.44 9.65 -5.40
C PHE A 229 8.66 10.89 -4.52
N LEU A 230 9.43 10.76 -3.42
CA LEU A 230 9.77 11.90 -2.56
C LEU A 230 10.52 12.99 -3.35
N SER A 231 11.51 12.61 -4.18
CA SER A 231 12.20 13.56 -5.05
C SER A 231 11.22 14.23 -6.02
N THR A 232 10.38 13.44 -6.68
CA THR A 232 9.39 13.95 -7.65
C THR A 232 8.44 14.96 -7.01
N LEU A 233 7.92 14.67 -5.81
CA LEU A 233 6.99 15.57 -5.12
C LEU A 233 7.69 16.83 -4.59
N ALA A 234 8.94 16.71 -4.12
CA ALA A 234 9.75 17.85 -3.69
C ALA A 234 9.96 18.87 -4.82
N ASP A 235 10.24 18.40 -6.02
CA ASP A 235 10.52 19.24 -7.20
C ASP A 235 9.24 19.73 -7.91
N ALA A 236 8.11 19.05 -7.72
CA ALA A 236 6.87 19.39 -8.41
C ALA A 236 6.28 20.73 -7.96
N ASP A 237 6.08 21.66 -8.89
CA ASP A 237 5.21 22.82 -8.67
C ASP A 237 3.74 22.39 -8.83
N ILE A 238 3.07 22.17 -7.69
CA ILE A 238 1.72 21.59 -7.65
C ILE A 238 0.72 22.49 -8.36
N ASP A 239 0.90 23.81 -8.36
CA ASP A 239 -0.04 24.76 -8.94
C ASP A 239 0.00 24.77 -10.47
N SER A 240 1.14 24.45 -11.08
CA SER A 240 1.27 24.37 -12.54
C SER A 240 0.94 23.00 -13.15
N LEU A 241 0.71 21.96 -12.34
CA LEU A 241 0.37 20.62 -12.85
C LEU A 241 -0.99 20.58 -13.56
N SER A 242 -1.04 19.83 -14.66
CA SER A 242 -2.30 19.48 -15.34
C SER A 242 -3.12 18.45 -14.55
N ASP A 243 -4.43 18.36 -14.82
CA ASP A 243 -5.34 17.39 -14.19
C ASP A 243 -4.84 15.94 -14.31
N LYS A 244 -4.22 15.59 -15.44
CA LYS A 244 -3.65 14.26 -15.65
C LYS A 244 -2.47 14.02 -14.72
N GLN A 245 -1.53 14.97 -14.66
CA GLN A 245 -0.36 14.87 -13.79
C GLN A 245 -0.75 14.85 -12.32
N LEU A 246 -1.69 15.70 -11.90
CA LEU A 246 -2.24 15.69 -10.53
C LEU A 246 -2.83 14.32 -10.17
N ARG A 247 -3.58 13.71 -11.08
CA ARG A 247 -4.19 12.40 -10.86
C ARG A 247 -3.14 11.30 -10.76
N GLU A 248 -2.16 11.29 -11.65
CA GLU A 248 -1.07 10.30 -11.64
C GLU A 248 -0.23 10.44 -10.37
N LEU A 249 0.17 11.66 -10.01
CA LEU A 249 0.96 11.91 -8.81
C LEU A 249 0.18 11.61 -7.53
N SER A 250 -1.11 11.98 -7.45
CA SER A 250 -1.98 11.65 -6.31
C SER A 250 -2.18 10.15 -6.15
N LYS A 251 -2.22 9.40 -7.26
CA LYS A 251 -2.31 7.94 -7.21
C LYS A 251 -1.05 7.35 -6.56
N VAL A 252 0.14 7.78 -6.97
CA VAL A 252 1.40 7.31 -6.38
C VAL A 252 1.52 7.75 -4.93
N ALA A 253 1.12 8.98 -4.61
CA ALA A 253 1.07 9.52 -3.25
C ALA A 253 0.19 8.67 -2.31
N GLY A 254 -0.92 8.12 -2.81
CA GLY A 254 -1.78 7.21 -2.05
C GLY A 254 -1.10 5.90 -1.64
N GLU A 255 -0.04 5.49 -2.33
CA GLU A 255 0.74 4.28 -2.03
C GLU A 255 1.92 4.56 -1.08
N LEU A 256 2.16 5.82 -0.68
CA LEU A 256 3.31 6.16 0.16
C LEU A 256 3.23 5.51 1.54
N GLU A 257 2.12 5.68 2.27
CA GLU A 257 1.98 5.14 3.63
C GLU A 257 2.04 3.60 3.66
N PRO A 258 1.34 2.86 2.77
CA PRO A 258 1.52 1.41 2.66
C PRO A 258 2.97 0.99 2.41
N ASN A 259 3.72 1.73 1.59
CA ASN A 259 5.13 1.43 1.33
C ASN A 259 6.03 1.75 2.53
N LEU A 260 5.77 2.85 3.26
CA LEU A 260 6.47 3.16 4.50
C LEU A 260 6.23 2.07 5.55
N GLU A 261 4.98 1.63 5.72
CA GLU A 261 4.65 0.57 6.66
C GLU A 261 5.30 -0.77 6.29
N ARG A 262 5.34 -1.09 4.99
CA ARG A 262 6.09 -2.24 4.49
C ARG A 262 7.58 -2.10 4.83
N LEU A 263 8.20 -0.94 4.60
CA LEU A 263 9.60 -0.70 4.91
C LEU A 263 9.88 -0.90 6.41
N ARG A 264 9.04 -0.34 7.30
CA ARG A 264 9.12 -0.51 8.76
C ARG A 264 9.05 -1.99 9.15
N THR A 265 8.06 -2.70 8.61
CA THR A 265 7.82 -4.13 8.89
C THR A 265 9.01 -4.99 8.47
N VAL A 266 9.55 -4.77 7.27
CA VAL A 266 10.69 -5.53 6.75
C VAL A 266 11.96 -5.24 7.56
N ILE A 267 12.21 -3.97 7.93
CA ILE A 267 13.34 -3.62 8.80
C ILE A 267 13.21 -4.30 10.16
N ALA A 268 12.04 -4.25 10.79
CA ALA A 268 11.81 -4.91 12.07
C ALA A 268 12.00 -6.43 11.99
N ALA A 269 11.54 -7.07 10.91
CA ALA A 269 11.79 -8.48 10.66
C ALA A 269 13.29 -8.76 10.43
N GLY A 270 13.98 -7.91 9.67
CA GLY A 270 15.41 -8.04 9.40
C GLY A 270 16.26 -7.92 10.66
N ARG A 271 15.89 -7.02 11.59
CA ARG A 271 16.53 -6.89 12.91
C ARG A 271 16.40 -8.16 13.74
N ARG A 272 15.20 -8.76 13.77
CA ARG A 272 14.98 -10.05 14.47
C ARG A 272 15.74 -11.20 13.80
N LEU A 273 15.80 -11.18 12.47
CA LEU A 273 16.51 -12.19 11.69
C LEU A 273 18.01 -12.15 11.96
N LEU A 274 18.61 -10.96 11.86
CA LEU A 274 20.06 -10.75 11.88
C LEU A 274 20.62 -10.60 13.30
N VAL A 275 20.13 -11.40 14.23
CA VAL A 275 20.72 -11.54 15.57
C VAL A 275 21.66 -12.74 15.56
N ARG A 276 22.83 -12.60 16.19
CA ARG A 276 23.85 -13.66 16.22
C ARG A 276 23.29 -15.02 16.64
N GLN A 277 22.53 -15.07 17.74
CA GLN A 277 21.96 -16.31 18.26
C GLN A 277 20.99 -16.96 17.27
N ASN A 278 20.15 -16.15 16.61
CA ASN A 278 19.19 -16.63 15.63
C ASN A 278 19.90 -17.23 14.40
N ILE A 279 20.90 -16.54 13.85
CA ILE A 279 21.65 -16.99 12.67
C ILE A 279 22.62 -18.14 12.98
N ALA A 280 23.17 -18.22 14.20
CA ALA A 280 24.11 -19.28 14.59
C ALA A 280 23.53 -20.70 14.49
N GLN A 281 22.20 -20.84 14.51
CA GLN A 281 21.51 -22.11 14.25
C GLN A 281 21.93 -22.75 12.90
N LEU A 282 22.30 -21.92 11.93
CA LEU A 282 22.73 -22.36 10.59
C LEU A 282 24.12 -23.04 10.57
N LEU A 283 24.93 -22.93 11.64
CA LEU A 283 26.22 -23.63 11.75
C LEU A 283 26.08 -25.15 11.61
N ARG A 284 24.91 -25.70 11.99
CA ARG A 284 24.61 -27.14 11.86
C ARG A 284 24.65 -27.65 10.41
N PHE A 285 24.58 -26.75 9.43
CA PHE A 285 24.62 -27.09 8.02
C PHE A 285 26.03 -26.98 7.42
N ALA A 286 27.02 -26.48 8.16
CA ALA A 286 28.41 -26.50 7.71
C ALA A 286 28.91 -27.94 7.60
N THR A 287 29.66 -28.24 6.54
CA THR A 287 30.15 -29.61 6.25
C THR A 287 31.59 -29.82 6.68
N ASN A 288 32.33 -28.72 6.89
CA ASN A 288 33.74 -28.77 7.26
C ASN A 288 34.15 -27.53 8.06
N ARG A 289 35.31 -27.62 8.72
CA ARG A 289 35.85 -26.58 9.59
C ARG A 289 36.18 -25.27 8.87
N ALA A 290 36.43 -25.28 7.57
CA ALA A 290 36.69 -24.06 6.81
C ALA A 290 35.39 -23.26 6.61
N GLU A 291 34.29 -23.94 6.31
CA GLU A 291 32.96 -23.34 6.21
C GLU A 291 32.48 -22.77 7.55
N GLU A 292 32.71 -23.49 8.66
CA GLU A 292 32.43 -22.99 10.00
C GLU A 292 33.17 -21.67 10.28
N LYS A 293 34.48 -21.64 10.03
CA LYS A 293 35.29 -20.41 10.22
C LYS A 293 34.81 -19.26 9.34
N GLN A 294 34.45 -19.54 8.08
CA GLN A 294 33.94 -18.53 7.16
C GLN A 294 32.61 -17.96 7.66
N PHE A 295 31.72 -18.81 8.18
CA PHE A 295 30.44 -18.38 8.74
C PHE A 295 30.59 -17.66 10.09
N ASP A 296 31.54 -18.07 10.92
CA ASP A 296 31.84 -17.38 12.18
C ASP A 296 32.25 -15.91 11.96
N LEU A 297 32.96 -15.61 10.87
CA LEU A 297 33.28 -14.23 10.50
C LEU A 297 32.01 -13.40 10.23
N PHE A 298 31.00 -13.99 9.60
CA PHE A 298 29.70 -13.36 9.40
C PHE A 298 28.96 -13.18 10.73
N LEU A 299 28.95 -14.19 11.60
CA LEU A 299 28.28 -14.13 12.91
C LEU A 299 28.86 -13.04 13.83
N ARG A 300 30.17 -12.77 13.75
CA ARG A 300 30.83 -11.72 14.54
C ARG A 300 30.35 -10.32 14.20
N ASP A 301 29.92 -10.11 12.97
CA ASP A 301 29.40 -8.84 12.45
C ASP A 301 27.91 -8.64 12.79
N LEU A 302 27.26 -9.62 13.41
CA LEU A 302 25.88 -9.52 13.89
C LEU A 302 25.81 -9.08 15.36
N PRO A 303 24.80 -8.26 15.73
CA PRO A 303 24.54 -7.90 17.10
C PRO A 303 24.18 -9.12 17.96
N GLU A 304 24.53 -9.04 19.23
CA GLU A 304 24.03 -9.97 20.24
C GLU A 304 22.58 -9.61 20.59
N GLN A 305 21.81 -10.59 21.06
CA GLN A 305 20.44 -10.33 21.48
C GLN A 305 20.50 -9.44 22.74
N GLU A 306 19.99 -8.21 22.66
CA GLU A 306 19.75 -7.42 23.86
C GLU A 306 18.72 -8.17 24.73
N ALA A 307 19.07 -8.36 26.00
CA ALA A 307 18.28 -9.10 26.99
C ALA A 307 16.99 -8.36 27.37
#